data_AF-A0AAU7QI97-F1
#
_entry.id   AF-A0AAU7QI97-F1
#
_cell.length_a   1.000
_cell.length_b   1.000
_cell.length_c   1.000
_cell.angle_alpha   90.00
_cell.angle_beta   90.00
_cell.angle_gamma   90.00
#
_symmetry.space_group_name_H-M   'P 1'
#
loop_
_entity.id
_entity.type
_entity.pdbx_description
1 polymer ?
#
loop_
_entity_poly.entity_id
_entity_poly.type
_entity_poly.pdbx_seq_one_letter_code
_entity_poly.pdbx_strand_id
1 'polypeptide(L)'
;MATVLPCDGARAGQSDPMCAPIQAFVSSVKPNETRQIAFHTSWGSNFKNSPAPAISAKQCLHHDYPQAKVLCAYLMAHGAVEFSGNNAQRALVCLSPGTRFNERVQLAQGEFSFYYGTEQRGSNVTITYAQDPKLGGMVLAIEADGY
;
A
#
# COMPACT_ATOMS: atom_id res chain seq x y z
N MET A 1 -38.49 -34.30 -7.21
CA MET A 1 -37.55 -33.87 -6.14
C MET A 1 -36.42 -33.13 -6.82
N ALA A 2 -36.33 -31.82 -6.66
CA ALA A 2 -35.30 -31.00 -7.29
C ALA A 2 -34.04 -31.01 -6.40
N THR A 3 -32.94 -31.51 -6.94
CA THR A 3 -31.63 -31.47 -6.30
C THR A 3 -31.09 -30.04 -6.37
N VAL A 4 -31.04 -29.36 -5.23
CA VAL A 4 -30.36 -28.06 -5.11
C VAL A 4 -28.86 -28.38 -5.04
N LEU A 5 -28.14 -28.05 -6.10
CA LEU A 5 -26.67 -28.05 -6.09
C LEU A 5 -26.21 -26.85 -5.25
N PRO A 6 -25.40 -27.06 -4.19
CA PRO A 6 -24.77 -25.95 -3.49
C PRO A 6 -23.84 -25.23 -4.47
N CYS A 7 -24.12 -23.95 -4.73
CA CYS A 7 -23.09 -23.04 -5.20
C CYS A 7 -22.10 -22.89 -4.05
N ASP A 8 -21.00 -23.64 -4.09
CA ASP A 8 -19.80 -23.31 -3.31
C ASP A 8 -19.28 -21.97 -3.85
N GLY A 9 -19.81 -20.91 -3.27
CA GLY A 9 -19.37 -19.54 -3.50
C GLY A 9 -17.88 -19.46 -3.25
N ALA A 10 -17.18 -18.85 -4.22
CA ALA A 10 -15.84 -18.30 -4.15
C ALA A 10 -14.86 -19.05 -3.22
N ARG A 11 -13.86 -19.72 -3.82
CA ARG A 11 -12.55 -19.87 -3.15
C ARG A 11 -12.20 -18.50 -2.58
N ALA A 12 -12.24 -18.37 -1.25
CA ALA A 12 -11.66 -17.25 -0.55
C ALA A 12 -10.17 -17.31 -0.88
N GLY A 13 -9.76 -16.65 -1.96
CA GLY A 13 -8.37 -16.40 -2.27
C GLY A 13 -7.76 -15.85 -0.99
N GLN A 14 -6.66 -16.45 -0.55
CA GLN A 14 -5.99 -16.05 0.69
C GLN A 14 -5.95 -14.53 0.74
N SER A 15 -6.65 -13.95 1.73
CA SER A 15 -6.66 -12.51 1.93
C SER A 15 -5.21 -12.08 2.08
N ASP A 16 -4.77 -11.17 1.22
CA ASP A 16 -3.39 -10.68 1.25
C ASP A 16 -3.09 -10.13 2.65
N PRO A 17 -2.09 -10.66 3.38
CA PRO A 17 -1.79 -10.23 4.75
C PRO A 17 -1.45 -8.74 4.86
N MET A 18 -1.11 -8.08 3.76
CA MET A 18 -0.88 -6.64 3.71
C MET A 18 -2.16 -5.82 3.81
N CYS A 19 -3.33 -6.40 3.50
CA CYS A 19 -4.58 -5.65 3.51
C CYS A 19 -4.98 -5.20 4.92
N ALA A 20 -4.83 -6.06 5.92
CA ALA A 20 -5.19 -5.73 7.29
C ALA A 20 -4.48 -4.46 7.83
N PRO A 21 -3.14 -4.34 7.79
CA PRO A 21 -2.47 -3.12 8.27
C PRO A 21 -2.77 -1.89 7.42
N ILE A 22 -2.97 -2.03 6.10
CA ILE A 22 -3.33 -0.90 5.22
C ILE A 22 -4.73 -0.38 5.54
N GLN A 23 -5.70 -1.28 5.65
CA GLN A 23 -7.08 -0.93 5.98
C GLN A 23 -7.17 -0.30 7.37
N ALA A 24 -6.41 -0.83 8.34
CA ALA A 24 -6.33 -0.28 9.69
C ALA A 24 -5.77 1.16 9.70
N PHE A 25 -4.73 1.42 8.91
CA PHE A 25 -4.17 2.77 8.75
C PHE A 25 -5.22 3.74 8.19
N VAL A 26 -5.81 3.45 7.03
CA VAL A 26 -6.79 4.35 6.40
C VAL A 26 -8.02 4.57 7.28
N SER A 27 -8.57 3.51 7.88
CA SER A 27 -9.77 3.59 8.72
C SER A 27 -9.54 4.38 10.02
N SER A 28 -8.29 4.49 10.48
CA SER A 28 -7.96 5.16 11.74
C SER A 28 -7.88 6.69 11.63
N VAL A 29 -7.77 7.23 10.42
CA VAL A 29 -7.66 8.67 10.18
C VAL A 29 -8.97 9.36 10.50
N LYS A 30 -8.95 10.32 11.44
CA LYS A 30 -10.15 11.03 11.92
C LYS A 30 -10.62 12.10 10.92
N PRO A 31 -11.88 12.57 11.02
CA PRO A 31 -12.35 13.69 10.23
C PRO A 31 -11.46 14.93 10.40
N ASN A 32 -11.14 15.60 9.28
CA ASN A 32 -10.24 16.75 9.20
C ASN A 32 -8.79 16.47 9.64
N GLU A 33 -8.38 15.20 9.64
CA GLU A 33 -6.96 14.83 9.74
C GLU A 33 -6.47 14.26 8.41
N THR A 34 -5.28 14.66 8.01
CA THR A 34 -4.55 14.02 6.92
C THR A 34 -3.37 13.25 7.51
N ARG A 35 -3.25 11.97 7.17
CA ARG A 35 -2.13 11.11 7.60
C ARG A 35 -1.51 10.45 6.39
N GLN A 36 -0.20 10.27 6.43
CA GLN A 36 0.57 9.70 5.34
C GLN A 36 1.58 8.68 5.84
N ILE A 37 1.79 7.65 5.02
CA ILE A 37 3.00 6.82 5.06
C ILE A 37 3.78 6.97 3.75
N ALA A 38 5.10 6.81 3.82
CA ALA A 38 5.95 6.71 2.64
C ALA A 38 6.94 5.55 2.81
N PHE A 39 6.77 4.50 2.02
CA PHE A 39 7.65 3.35 1.98
C PHE A 39 8.59 3.44 0.78
N HIS A 40 9.86 3.67 1.06
CA HIS A 40 10.92 3.82 0.08
C HIS A 40 11.67 2.50 -0.09
N THR A 41 12.00 2.19 -1.34
CA THR A 41 12.74 0.99 -1.74
C THR A 41 13.80 1.35 -2.76
N SER A 42 15.02 0.88 -2.57
CA SER A 42 16.13 1.04 -3.52
C SER A 42 16.68 -0.31 -3.92
N TRP A 43 16.77 -0.57 -5.22
CA TRP A 43 17.31 -1.80 -5.80
C TRP A 43 18.57 -1.51 -6.61
N GLY A 44 19.62 -2.30 -6.41
CA GLY A 44 20.93 -2.12 -7.05
C GLY A 44 21.83 -1.08 -6.39
N SER A 45 21.33 -0.32 -5.40
CA SER A 45 22.10 0.64 -4.62
C SER A 45 21.46 0.91 -3.26
N ASN A 46 22.19 1.60 -2.38
CA ASN A 46 21.59 2.22 -1.20
C ASN A 46 20.91 3.56 -1.55
N PHE A 47 20.22 4.16 -0.57
CA PHE A 47 19.68 5.52 -0.66
C PHE A 47 20.81 6.56 -0.63
N LYS A 48 20.56 7.73 -1.24
CA LYS A 48 21.52 8.85 -1.33
C LYS A 48 21.97 9.39 0.03
N ASN A 49 21.14 9.26 1.06
CA ASN A 49 21.46 9.68 2.43
C ASN A 49 22.23 8.62 3.23
N SER A 50 22.51 7.46 2.64
CA SER A 50 23.12 6.31 3.32
C SER A 50 24.44 5.94 2.62
N PRO A 51 25.60 6.32 3.18
CA PRO A 51 26.89 6.19 2.50
C PRO A 51 27.40 4.74 2.39
N ALA A 52 26.85 3.81 3.19
CA ALA A 52 27.24 2.40 3.13
C ALA A 52 26.71 1.73 1.85
N PRO A 53 27.52 0.96 1.11
CA PRO A 53 27.04 0.19 -0.03
C PRO A 53 25.95 -0.81 0.37
N ALA A 54 24.90 -0.93 -0.44
CA ALA A 54 23.86 -1.94 -0.29
C ALA A 54 23.33 -2.36 -1.67
N ILE A 55 22.97 -3.63 -1.82
CA ILE A 55 22.32 -4.17 -3.03
C ILE A 55 20.81 -3.88 -3.00
N SER A 56 20.24 -3.80 -1.80
CA SER A 56 18.85 -3.41 -1.58
C SER A 56 18.73 -2.60 -0.31
N ALA A 57 17.80 -1.64 -0.28
CA ALA A 57 17.50 -0.85 0.90
C ALA A 57 16.00 -0.57 1.00
N LYS A 58 15.52 -0.46 2.24
CA LYS A 58 14.14 -0.09 2.59
C LYS A 58 14.17 1.01 3.64
N GLN A 59 13.27 1.96 3.54
CA GLN A 59 13.03 2.97 4.56
C GLN A 59 11.53 3.27 4.60
N CYS A 60 10.98 3.54 5.78
CA CYS A 60 9.56 3.86 5.89
C CYS A 60 9.35 5.06 6.81
N LEU A 61 8.61 6.07 6.32
CA LEU A 61 8.23 7.26 7.05
C LEU A 61 6.78 7.09 7.52
N HIS A 62 6.56 7.23 8.83
CA HIS A 62 5.24 7.07 9.47
C HIS A 62 4.83 8.25 10.37
N HIS A 63 5.68 9.27 10.51
CA HIS A 63 5.41 10.49 11.29
C HIS A 63 4.82 10.23 12.69
N ASP A 64 5.35 9.22 13.38
CA ASP A 64 4.89 8.75 14.71
C ASP A 64 3.40 8.41 14.84
N TYR A 65 2.69 8.26 13.72
CA TYR A 65 1.29 7.84 13.75
C TYR A 65 1.20 6.33 14.04
N PRO A 66 0.46 5.88 15.08
CA PRO A 66 0.55 4.48 15.54
C PRO A 66 0.21 3.44 14.47
N GLN A 67 -0.86 3.65 13.71
CA GLN A 67 -1.29 2.73 12.66
C GLN A 67 -0.35 2.78 11.45
N ALA A 68 0.21 3.94 11.15
CA ALA A 68 1.27 4.08 10.15
C ALA A 68 2.53 3.30 10.55
N LYS A 69 2.90 3.31 11.83
CA LYS A 69 4.05 2.54 12.34
C LYS A 69 3.84 1.03 12.18
N VAL A 70 2.63 0.53 12.44
CA VAL A 70 2.27 -0.88 12.22
C VAL A 70 2.39 -1.24 10.73
N LEU A 71 1.84 -0.40 9.85
CA LEU A 71 1.95 -0.60 8.40
C LEU A 71 3.41 -0.56 7.92
N CYS A 72 4.19 0.42 8.39
CA CYS A 72 5.61 0.51 8.09
C CYS A 72 6.37 -0.72 8.56
N ALA A 73 6.10 -1.24 9.76
CA ALA A 73 6.74 -2.46 10.25
C ALA A 73 6.48 -3.65 9.30
N TYR A 74 5.23 -3.79 8.82
CA TYR A 74 4.89 -4.81 7.83
C TYR A 74 5.65 -4.61 6.51
N LEU A 75 5.65 -3.40 5.96
CA LEU A 75 6.31 -3.09 4.68
C LEU A 75 7.83 -3.27 4.77
N MET A 76 8.44 -2.88 5.88
CA MET A 76 9.87 -3.12 6.13
C MET A 76 10.19 -4.62 6.10
N ALA A 77 9.37 -5.46 6.73
CA ALA A 77 9.56 -6.90 6.77
C ALA A 77 9.26 -7.59 5.41
N HIS A 78 8.18 -7.20 4.73
CA HIS A 78 7.60 -7.98 3.63
C HIS A 78 7.51 -7.27 2.28
N GLY A 79 7.76 -5.97 2.23
CA GLY A 79 7.69 -5.19 0.99
C GLY A 79 8.71 -5.66 -0.05
N ALA A 80 8.29 -5.69 -1.31
CA ALA A 80 9.17 -5.99 -2.45
C ALA A 80 10.11 -4.81 -2.72
N VAL A 81 11.38 -5.08 -3.03
CA VAL A 81 12.37 -4.03 -3.34
C VAL A 81 12.67 -3.97 -4.85
N GLU A 82 13.01 -5.11 -5.45
CA GLU A 82 13.32 -5.21 -6.89
C GLU A 82 12.09 -4.92 -7.76
N PHE A 83 10.93 -5.48 -7.39
CA PHE A 83 9.64 -5.26 -8.07
C PHE A 83 8.70 -4.43 -7.18
N SER A 84 9.16 -3.25 -6.75
CA SER A 84 8.48 -2.43 -5.75
C SER A 84 7.08 -1.94 -6.17
N GLY A 85 6.78 -1.90 -7.47
CA GLY A 85 5.43 -1.65 -7.99
C GLY A 85 4.38 -2.64 -7.49
N ASN A 86 4.79 -3.87 -7.14
CA ASN A 86 3.91 -4.87 -6.53
C ASN A 86 3.33 -4.40 -5.19
N ASN A 87 4.08 -3.59 -4.42
CA ASN A 87 3.59 -3.03 -3.16
C ASN A 87 2.40 -2.09 -3.43
N ALA A 88 2.51 -1.22 -4.43
CA ALA A 88 1.47 -0.27 -4.80
C ALA A 88 0.24 -0.99 -5.38
N GLN A 89 0.43 -1.97 -6.27
CA GLN A 89 -0.67 -2.78 -6.80
C GLN A 89 -1.44 -3.51 -5.70
N ARG A 90 -0.74 -4.18 -4.79
CA ARG A 90 -1.36 -4.86 -3.65
C ARG A 90 -2.10 -3.87 -2.74
N ALA A 91 -1.53 -2.69 -2.47
CA ALA A 91 -2.20 -1.64 -1.69
C ALA A 91 -3.49 -1.16 -2.36
N LEU A 92 -3.47 -0.93 -3.68
CA LEU A 92 -4.65 -0.58 -4.47
C LEU A 92 -5.73 -1.67 -4.41
N VAL A 93 -5.36 -2.94 -4.55
CA VAL A 93 -6.32 -4.06 -4.46
C VAL A 93 -6.91 -4.17 -3.04
N CYS A 94 -6.13 -3.91 -1.99
CA CYS A 94 -6.61 -3.96 -0.61
C CYS A 94 -7.63 -2.87 -0.26
N LEU A 95 -7.49 -1.68 -0.84
CA LEU A 95 -8.36 -0.53 -0.53
C LEU A 95 -9.46 -0.29 -1.59
N SER A 96 -9.26 -0.78 -2.81
CA SER A 96 -10.24 -0.74 -3.89
C SER A 96 -10.43 -2.16 -4.43
N PRO A 97 -11.23 -3.00 -3.74
CA PRO A 97 -11.37 -4.42 -4.07
C PRO A 97 -12.07 -4.71 -5.40
N GLY A 98 -12.49 -3.70 -6.17
CA GLY A 98 -12.88 -3.84 -7.57
C GLY A 98 -11.70 -3.77 -8.55
N THR A 99 -10.55 -3.23 -8.11
CA THR A 99 -9.35 -3.08 -8.93
C THR A 99 -8.68 -4.43 -9.16
N ARG A 100 -8.30 -4.72 -10.41
CA ARG A 100 -7.59 -5.95 -10.79
C ARG A 100 -6.41 -5.60 -11.68
N PHE A 101 -5.25 -6.14 -11.36
CA PHE A 101 -4.07 -6.11 -12.21
C PHE A 101 -3.86 -7.49 -12.80
N ASN A 102 -3.53 -7.56 -14.09
CA ASN A 102 -3.05 -8.81 -14.68
C ASN A 102 -1.61 -9.08 -14.17
N GLU A 103 -1.24 -10.35 -14.02
CA GLU A 103 0.09 -10.77 -13.52
C GLU A 103 1.27 -10.24 -14.35
N ARG A 104 1.03 -9.86 -15.62
CA ARG A 104 2.06 -9.31 -16.51
C ARG A 104 2.13 -7.78 -16.50
N VAL A 105 1.25 -7.10 -15.77
CA VAL A 105 1.25 -5.64 -15.67
C VAL A 105 2.24 -5.22 -14.60
N GLN A 106 3.25 -4.44 -15.00
CA GLN A 106 4.15 -3.77 -14.09
C GLN A 106 3.76 -2.31 -13.94
N LEU A 107 3.60 -1.86 -12.71
CA LEU A 107 3.39 -0.45 -12.42
C LEU A 107 4.76 0.26 -12.40
N ALA A 108 4.98 1.16 -13.36
CA ALA A 108 6.19 1.98 -13.41
C ALA A 108 6.08 3.24 -12.55
N GLN A 109 4.92 3.91 -12.62
CA GLN A 109 4.54 5.06 -11.82
C GLN A 109 3.02 5.24 -11.84
N GLY A 110 2.46 5.98 -10.89
CA GLY A 110 1.05 6.36 -10.90
C GLY A 110 0.61 7.10 -9.64
N GLU A 111 -0.51 7.82 -9.77
CA GLU A 111 -1.24 8.44 -8.68
C GLU A 111 -2.71 8.03 -8.81
N PHE A 112 -3.31 7.58 -7.71
CA PHE A 112 -4.65 7.02 -7.68
C PHE A 112 -5.40 7.56 -6.48
N SER A 113 -6.51 8.25 -6.73
CA SER A 113 -7.37 8.78 -5.68
C SER A 113 -8.75 8.14 -5.70
N PHE A 114 -9.25 7.75 -4.54
CA PHE A 114 -10.57 7.11 -4.38
C PHE A 114 -11.07 7.24 -2.94
N TYR A 115 -12.38 7.07 -2.76
CA TYR A 115 -13.00 7.07 -1.43
C TYR A 115 -12.92 5.70 -0.77
N TYR A 116 -12.68 5.68 0.53
CA TYR A 116 -12.69 4.47 1.36
C TYR A 116 -13.53 4.70 2.62
N GLY A 117 -14.58 3.88 2.83
CA GLY A 117 -15.51 4.01 3.95
C GLY A 117 -16.96 4.15 3.49
N THR A 118 -17.76 4.90 4.25
CA THR A 118 -19.15 5.25 3.92
C THR A 118 -19.25 6.70 3.47
N GLU A 119 -20.45 7.14 3.07
CA GLU A 119 -20.72 8.54 2.70
C GLU A 119 -20.56 9.50 3.89
N GLN A 120 -20.84 9.05 5.11
CA GLN A 120 -20.81 9.89 6.33
C GLN A 120 -19.50 9.77 7.10
N ARG A 121 -18.67 8.75 6.82
CA ARG A 121 -17.41 8.52 7.52
C ARG A 121 -16.45 7.73 6.64
N GLY A 122 -15.29 8.31 6.36
CA GLY A 122 -14.29 7.63 5.55
C GLY A 122 -12.99 8.41 5.40
N SER A 123 -12.28 8.11 4.33
CA SER A 123 -11.14 8.88 3.89
C SER A 123 -11.12 9.00 2.37
N ASN A 124 -10.72 10.16 1.88
CA ASN A 124 -10.19 10.27 0.53
C ASN A 124 -8.75 9.73 0.57
N VAL A 125 -8.50 8.66 -0.16
CA VAL A 125 -7.20 8.00 -0.17
C VAL A 125 -6.49 8.33 -1.46
N THR A 126 -5.23 8.76 -1.36
CA THR A 126 -4.33 8.90 -2.49
C THR A 126 -3.16 7.92 -2.34
N ILE A 127 -2.99 7.04 -3.33
CA ILE A 127 -1.81 6.19 -3.46
C ILE A 127 -0.93 6.76 -4.57
N THR A 128 0.31 7.08 -4.23
CA THR A 128 1.34 7.49 -5.19
C THR A 128 2.43 6.43 -5.24
N TYR A 129 2.81 6.02 -6.44
CA TYR A 129 4.00 5.20 -6.69
C TYR A 129 4.86 5.89 -7.74
N ALA A 130 6.07 6.27 -7.38
CA ALA A 130 6.96 7.02 -8.26
C ALA A 130 8.43 6.87 -7.84
N GLN A 131 9.33 7.37 -8.66
CA GLN A 131 10.73 7.54 -8.29
C GLN A 131 10.87 8.67 -7.25
N ASP A 132 11.71 8.48 -6.23
CA ASP A 132 12.10 9.54 -5.31
C ASP A 132 13.43 10.17 -5.76
N PRO A 133 13.43 11.38 -6.36
CA PRO A 133 14.67 12.01 -6.82
C PRO A 133 15.57 12.48 -5.67
N LYS A 134 15.01 12.73 -4.47
CA LYS A 134 15.75 13.25 -3.32
C LYS A 134 16.49 12.13 -2.59
N LEU A 135 15.80 11.03 -2.27
CA LEU A 135 16.41 9.87 -1.61
C LEU A 135 17.02 8.85 -2.59
N GLY A 136 16.57 8.85 -3.85
CA GLY A 136 16.83 7.76 -4.78
C GLY A 136 15.87 6.58 -4.58
N GLY A 137 15.78 5.71 -5.58
CA GLY A 137 14.88 4.55 -5.57
C GLY A 137 13.42 4.92 -5.85
N MET A 138 12.51 4.06 -5.42
CA MET A 138 11.06 4.18 -5.59
C MET A 138 10.38 4.47 -4.24
N VAL A 139 9.24 5.15 -4.27
CA VAL A 139 8.39 5.41 -3.10
C VAL A 139 6.97 4.92 -3.39
N LEU A 140 6.40 4.18 -2.43
CA LEU A 140 4.97 3.98 -2.26
C LEU A 140 4.50 4.93 -1.15
N ALA A 141 3.75 5.96 -1.50
CA ALA A 141 3.07 6.82 -0.55
C ALA A 141 1.59 6.47 -0.48
N ILE A 142 1.05 6.41 0.73
CA ILE A 142 -0.39 6.27 0.99
C ILE A 142 -0.78 7.42 1.89
N GLU A 143 -1.57 8.34 1.35
CA GLU A 143 -2.19 9.44 2.08
C GLU A 143 -3.68 9.14 2.28
N ALA A 144 -4.18 9.44 3.47
CA ALA A 144 -5.59 9.36 3.79
C ALA A 144 -6.01 10.68 4.44
N ASP A 145 -7.01 11.32 3.84
CA ASP A 145 -7.65 12.54 4.32
C ASP A 145 -9.05 12.20 4.84
N GLY A 146 -9.22 12.27 6.16
CA GLY A 146 -10.42 11.78 6.84
C GLY A 146 -11.59 12.75 6.75
N TYR A 147 -12.78 12.23 6.49
CA TYR A 147 -14.06 12.94 6.60
C TYR A 147 -15.05 12.19 7.48
#